data_AF-A0AAV6JVX1-F1
#
_entry.id   AF-A0AAV6JVX1-F1
#
_cell.length_a   1.000
_cell.length_b   1.000
_cell.length_c   1.000
_cell.angle_alpha   90.00
_cell.angle_beta   90.00
_cell.angle_gamma   90.00
#
_symmetry.space_group_name_H-M   'P 1'
#
loop_
_entity.id
_entity.type
_entity.pdbx_description
1 polymer ?
#
loop_
_entity_poly.entity_id
_entity_poly.type
_entity_poly.pdbx_seq_one_letter_code
_entity_poly.pdbx_strand_id
1 'polypeptide(L)'
;MHVVDASTPTFLTERTILSVRNEDVNAINAAALNIFPGDTISYLTVDKMSEDDEVDRTIANRYPNEYLNSLDPTGLPPFKVELKVGCPIILLRNIALKDGLCNGTRMMVVRCAPRIIEVLILTGGHFDKFAFIPRISLTPSSSYLPFRMTRRQFPVRLAYAPTINKSQGQSVKFIGVDLRTPLFSHGQLYVALSRCTSFDRVNVLLPNNELDSTTNIVYPEVLLS
;
A
#
# COMPACT_ATOMS: atom_id res chain seq x y z
N MET A 1 -6.02 9.18 -22.24
CA MET A 1 -5.55 7.80 -21.98
C MET A 1 -6.78 6.92 -21.83
N HIS A 2 -6.95 5.91 -22.69
CA HIS A 2 -8.08 4.99 -22.55
C HIS A 2 -7.86 4.15 -21.30
N VAL A 3 -8.79 4.27 -20.35
CA VAL A 3 -8.69 3.71 -18.99
C VAL A 3 -8.64 2.16 -19.00
N VAL A 4 -9.01 1.53 -20.12
CA VAL A 4 -9.03 0.07 -20.33
C VAL A 4 -7.61 -0.53 -20.39
N ASP A 5 -6.61 0.20 -20.86
CA ASP A 5 -5.22 -0.31 -20.97
C ASP A 5 -4.50 -0.36 -19.61
N ALA A 6 -5.07 0.28 -18.59
CA ALA A 6 -4.48 0.42 -17.26
C ALA A 6 -4.64 -0.84 -16.37
N SER A 7 -5.45 -1.82 -16.77
CA SER A 7 -5.71 -3.06 -16.03
C SER A 7 -4.90 -4.26 -16.54
N THR A 8 -3.75 -4.02 -17.15
CA THR A 8 -2.87 -5.09 -17.66
C THR A 8 -1.69 -5.34 -16.74
N PRO A 9 -1.18 -6.59 -16.63
CA PRO A 9 0.00 -6.89 -15.80
C PRO A 9 1.22 -6.06 -16.19
N THR A 10 1.46 -5.90 -17.49
CA THR A 10 2.55 -5.07 -18.03
C THR A 10 2.41 -3.61 -17.61
N PHE A 11 1.21 -3.05 -17.68
CA PHE A 11 0.98 -1.67 -17.25
C PHE A 11 1.31 -1.45 -15.77
N LEU A 12 0.82 -2.34 -14.90
CA LEU A 12 0.94 -2.24 -13.44
C LEU A 12 2.35 -2.52 -12.91
N THR A 13 3.15 -3.27 -13.68
CA THR A 13 4.54 -3.63 -13.33
C THR A 13 5.53 -2.58 -13.78
N GLU A 14 5.28 -1.96 -14.94
CA GLU A 14 6.20 -0.99 -15.54
C GLU A 14 6.08 0.42 -14.97
N ARG A 15 5.00 0.72 -14.23
CA ARG A 15 4.66 2.07 -13.78
C ARG A 15 4.42 2.13 -12.29
N THR A 16 4.83 3.24 -11.68
CA THR A 16 4.56 3.50 -10.27
C THR A 16 4.48 5.00 -10.00
N ILE A 17 3.77 5.38 -8.94
CA ILE A 17 3.78 6.74 -8.40
C ILE A 17 4.44 6.68 -7.02
N LEU A 18 5.52 7.41 -6.81
CA LEU A 18 6.17 7.50 -5.52
C LEU A 18 5.69 8.74 -4.78
N SER A 19 5.48 8.58 -3.48
CA SER A 19 5.26 9.72 -2.58
C SER A 19 6.03 9.54 -1.27
N VAL A 20 6.12 10.62 -0.51
CA VAL A 20 6.98 10.74 0.66
C VAL A 20 6.32 10.12 1.89
N ARG A 21 5.05 10.45 2.14
CA ARG A 21 4.31 10.01 3.34
C ARG A 21 3.30 8.92 3.02
N ASN A 22 3.00 8.07 4.02
CA ASN A 22 1.97 7.05 3.86
C ASN A 22 0.56 7.66 3.63
N GLU A 23 0.28 8.83 4.23
CA GLU A 23 -0.98 9.56 4.03
C GLU A 23 -1.18 9.98 2.58
N ASP A 24 -0.14 10.56 1.97
CA ASP A 24 -0.14 10.95 0.55
C ASP A 24 -0.33 9.72 -0.35
N VAL A 25 0.37 8.62 -0.06
CA VAL A 25 0.19 7.33 -0.75
C VAL A 25 -1.25 6.82 -0.64
N ASN A 26 -1.85 6.90 0.55
CA ASN A 26 -3.24 6.49 0.76
C ASN A 26 -4.21 7.35 -0.07
N ALA A 27 -4.00 8.67 -0.11
CA ALA A 27 -4.81 9.59 -0.90
C ALA A 27 -4.69 9.32 -2.41
N ILE A 28 -3.46 9.10 -2.92
CA ILE A 28 -3.21 8.73 -4.31
C ILE A 28 -3.88 7.41 -4.65
N ASN A 29 -3.72 6.39 -3.81
CA ASN A 29 -4.33 5.08 -4.03
C ASN A 29 -5.86 5.14 -4.06
N ALA A 30 -6.48 5.93 -3.17
CA ALA A 30 -7.92 6.14 -3.15
C ALA A 30 -8.41 6.88 -4.40
N ALA A 31 -7.73 7.96 -4.79
CA ALA A 31 -8.04 8.70 -6.02
C ALA A 31 -7.89 7.82 -7.26
N ALA A 32 -6.82 7.03 -7.33
CA ALA A 32 -6.56 6.09 -8.41
C ALA A 32 -7.66 5.03 -8.51
N LEU A 33 -8.14 4.47 -7.40
CA LEU A 33 -9.25 3.52 -7.40
C LEU A 33 -10.55 4.14 -7.93
N ASN A 34 -10.84 5.40 -7.57
CA ASN A 34 -12.06 6.09 -8.00
C ASN A 34 -12.11 6.31 -9.51
N ILE A 35 -10.96 6.61 -10.14
CA ILE A 35 -10.86 6.78 -11.60
C ILE A 35 -10.69 5.45 -12.34
N PHE A 36 -10.27 4.38 -11.65
CA PHE A 36 -10.07 3.05 -12.24
C PHE A 36 -11.40 2.48 -12.73
N PRO A 37 -11.46 1.79 -13.88
CA PRO A 37 -12.72 1.33 -14.45
C PRO A 37 -13.28 0.16 -13.64
N GLY A 38 -14.59 -0.07 -13.78
CA GLY A 38 -15.29 -1.19 -13.15
C GLY A 38 -15.91 -0.86 -11.79
N ASP A 39 -16.64 -1.85 -11.27
CA ASP A 39 -17.44 -1.70 -10.05
C ASP A 39 -16.58 -1.86 -8.80
N THR A 40 -16.78 -0.95 -7.84
CA THR A 40 -16.15 -1.01 -6.53
C THR A 40 -16.80 -2.10 -5.68
N ILE A 41 -15.98 -2.98 -5.13
CA ILE A 41 -16.37 -4.02 -4.18
C ILE A 41 -15.77 -3.66 -2.82
N SER A 42 -16.63 -3.49 -1.83
CA SER A 42 -16.24 -3.07 -0.49
C SER A 42 -16.33 -4.22 0.50
N TYR A 43 -15.24 -4.48 1.22
CA TYR A 43 -15.15 -5.47 2.27
C TYR A 43 -15.00 -4.80 3.63
N LEU A 44 -16.06 -4.91 4.43
CA LEU A 44 -16.06 -4.46 5.82
C LEU A 44 -15.64 -5.60 6.76
N THR A 45 -15.01 -5.23 7.85
CA THR A 45 -14.74 -6.10 9.01
C THR A 45 -15.38 -5.46 10.25
N VAL A 46 -15.43 -6.19 11.35
CA VAL A 46 -15.63 -5.61 12.68
C VAL A 46 -14.41 -5.98 13.49
N ASP A 47 -13.81 -4.99 14.15
CA ASP A 47 -12.70 -5.25 15.06
C ASP A 47 -13.20 -5.84 16.36
N LYS A 48 -12.44 -6.81 16.87
CA LYS A 48 -12.73 -7.43 18.16
C LYS A 48 -11.56 -7.22 19.10
N MET A 49 -11.82 -6.91 20.36
CA MET A 49 -10.82 -7.08 21.41
C MET A 49 -10.53 -8.58 21.58
N SER A 50 -9.28 -8.95 21.83
CA SER A 50 -8.92 -10.36 22.03
C SER A 50 -9.44 -10.88 23.36
N GLU A 51 -9.95 -12.11 23.36
CA GLU A 51 -10.54 -12.78 24.54
C GLU A 51 -9.50 -13.13 25.64
N ASP A 52 -8.21 -13.16 25.30
CA ASP A 52 -7.12 -13.36 26.29
C ASP A 52 -7.00 -12.20 27.28
N ASP A 53 -7.58 -11.04 26.96
CA ASP A 53 -7.87 -10.00 27.93
C ASP A 53 -9.25 -10.32 28.56
N GLU A 54 -9.33 -11.31 29.47
CA GLU A 54 -10.33 -11.32 30.56
C GLU A 54 -10.10 -10.12 31.53
N VAL A 55 -9.67 -8.98 30.98
CA VAL A 55 -9.43 -7.75 31.71
C VAL A 55 -10.74 -7.00 31.70
N ASP A 56 -11.56 -7.31 32.70
CA ASP A 56 -12.61 -6.47 33.24
C ASP A 56 -13.65 -5.99 32.21
N ARG A 57 -14.92 -6.45 32.33
CA ARG A 57 -16.04 -5.99 31.49
C ARG A 57 -16.18 -4.45 31.46
N THR A 58 -15.54 -3.73 32.37
CA THR A 58 -15.42 -2.27 32.36
C THR A 58 -14.53 -1.69 31.25
N ILE A 59 -13.54 -2.41 30.70
CA ILE A 59 -12.63 -1.91 29.64
C ILE A 59 -13.22 -2.10 28.25
N ALA A 60 -13.89 -3.24 27.99
CA ALA A 60 -14.58 -3.49 26.72
C ALA A 60 -15.67 -2.42 26.44
N ASN A 61 -16.29 -1.88 27.48
CA ASN A 61 -17.25 -0.77 27.38
C ASN A 61 -16.61 0.63 27.27
N ARG A 62 -15.29 0.79 27.45
CA ARG A 62 -14.62 2.10 27.34
C ARG A 62 -14.34 2.52 25.90
N TYR A 63 -14.29 1.58 24.96
CA TYR A 63 -13.94 1.86 23.57
C TYR A 63 -15.06 1.42 22.64
N PRO A 64 -15.85 2.36 22.08
CA PRO A 64 -16.90 2.01 21.14
C PRO A 64 -16.30 1.38 19.87
N ASN A 65 -17.05 0.50 19.22
CA ASN A 65 -16.62 -0.15 17.98
C ASN A 65 -16.23 0.85 16.89
N GLU A 66 -16.87 2.03 16.86
CA GLU A 66 -16.53 3.13 15.97
C GLU A 66 -15.09 3.62 16.16
N TYR A 67 -14.64 3.73 17.42
CA TYR A 67 -13.26 4.07 17.74
C TYR A 67 -12.31 2.98 17.24
N LEU A 68 -12.63 1.70 17.49
CA LEU A 68 -11.81 0.58 17.03
C LEU A 68 -11.66 0.57 15.49
N ASN A 69 -12.78 0.75 14.79
CA ASN A 69 -12.83 0.78 13.34
C ASN A 69 -12.07 1.97 12.72
N SER A 70 -11.93 3.08 13.46
CA SER A 70 -11.16 4.25 13.05
C SER A 70 -9.64 4.05 13.13
N LEU A 71 -9.18 3.02 13.85
CA LEU A 71 -7.75 2.75 14.01
C LEU A 71 -7.16 2.11 12.74
N ASP A 72 -6.11 2.73 12.20
CA ASP A 72 -5.31 2.19 11.08
C ASP A 72 -3.85 1.96 11.51
N PRO A 73 -3.59 1.05 12.48
CA PRO A 73 -2.23 0.82 12.97
C PRO A 73 -1.37 0.18 11.89
N THR A 74 -0.07 0.49 11.92
CA THR A 74 0.91 -0.04 10.98
C THR A 74 0.89 -1.58 10.98
N GLY A 75 0.72 -2.17 9.80
CA GLY A 75 0.73 -3.62 9.61
C GLY A 75 -0.62 -4.30 9.73
N LEU A 76 -1.71 -3.58 10.06
CA LEU A 76 -3.07 -4.07 9.84
C LEU A 76 -3.62 -3.56 8.51
N PRO A 77 -4.46 -4.35 7.81
CA PRO A 77 -5.27 -3.84 6.71
C PRO A 77 -6.29 -2.82 7.24
N PRO A 78 -6.76 -1.90 6.38
CA PRO A 78 -7.78 -0.94 6.77
C PRO A 78 -9.09 -1.66 7.13
N PHE A 79 -9.88 -1.03 8.00
CA PHE A 79 -11.22 -1.52 8.37
C PHE A 79 -12.09 -1.76 7.12
N LYS A 80 -12.08 -0.80 6.20
CA LYS A 80 -12.77 -0.86 4.91
C LYS A 80 -11.73 -1.11 3.81
N VAL A 81 -11.83 -2.25 3.13
CA VAL A 81 -11.02 -2.55 1.94
C VAL A 81 -11.90 -2.41 0.71
N GLU A 82 -11.55 -1.50 -0.19
CA GLU A 82 -12.27 -1.27 -1.45
C GLU A 82 -11.39 -1.65 -2.62
N LEU A 83 -11.91 -2.50 -3.50
CA LEU A 83 -11.17 -3.07 -4.62
C LEU A 83 -12.02 -3.04 -5.89
N LYS A 84 -11.34 -3.09 -7.04
CA LYS A 84 -11.95 -3.28 -8.37
C LYS A 84 -11.20 -4.41 -9.07
N VAL A 85 -11.87 -5.15 -9.94
CA VAL A 85 -11.19 -6.13 -10.80
C VAL A 85 -10.16 -5.41 -11.67
N GLY A 86 -8.95 -5.94 -11.73
CA GLY A 86 -7.80 -5.37 -12.44
C GLY A 86 -6.95 -4.40 -11.62
N CYS A 87 -7.35 -4.01 -10.40
CA CYS A 87 -6.53 -3.08 -9.62
C CYS A 87 -5.27 -3.77 -9.02
N PRO A 88 -4.16 -3.03 -8.85
CA PRO A 88 -2.98 -3.52 -8.15
C PRO A 88 -3.19 -3.48 -6.64
N ILE A 89 -2.79 -4.56 -5.98
CA ILE A 89 -2.75 -4.70 -4.52
C ILE A 89 -1.39 -5.22 -4.07
N ILE A 90 -1.09 -5.03 -2.80
CA ILE A 90 0.12 -5.55 -2.14
C ILE A 90 -0.26 -6.35 -0.90
N LEU A 91 0.43 -7.47 -0.69
CA LEU A 91 0.24 -8.32 0.48
C LEU A 91 0.95 -7.74 1.71
N LEU A 92 0.29 -7.77 2.87
CA LEU A 92 0.80 -7.18 4.13
C LEU A 92 1.44 -8.19 5.08
N ARG A 93 1.31 -9.49 4.78
CA ARG A 93 1.76 -10.60 5.64
C ARG A 93 2.23 -11.79 4.81
N ASN A 94 3.13 -12.57 5.39
CA ASN A 94 3.49 -13.87 4.84
C ASN A 94 2.34 -14.84 5.05
N ILE A 95 1.83 -15.43 3.97
CA ILE A 95 0.78 -16.46 4.00
C ILE A 95 1.34 -17.79 3.53
N ALA A 96 2.04 -17.77 2.40
CA ALA A 96 2.63 -18.97 1.80
C ALA A 96 3.93 -18.58 1.08
N LEU A 97 5.04 -18.60 1.82
CA LEU A 97 6.37 -18.21 1.32
C LEU A 97 6.78 -19.02 0.09
N LYS A 98 6.49 -20.33 0.11
CA LYS A 98 6.82 -21.27 -0.99
C LYS A 98 6.06 -20.97 -2.29
N ASP A 99 4.93 -20.27 -2.19
CA ASP A 99 4.06 -19.93 -3.32
C ASP A 99 4.23 -18.48 -3.78
N GLY A 100 5.21 -17.75 -3.22
CA GLY A 100 5.45 -16.34 -3.53
C GLY A 100 4.50 -15.37 -2.81
N LEU A 101 3.71 -15.83 -1.85
CA LEU A 101 2.79 -15.02 -1.04
C LEU A 101 3.47 -14.53 0.24
N CYS A 102 4.42 -13.61 0.07
CA CYS A 102 5.13 -12.93 1.14
C CYS A 102 4.69 -11.47 1.30
N ASN A 103 5.00 -10.87 2.44
CA ASN A 103 4.79 -9.45 2.67
C ASN A 103 5.52 -8.63 1.60
N GLY A 104 4.80 -7.73 0.94
CA GLY A 104 5.31 -6.92 -0.16
C GLY A 104 5.04 -7.47 -1.55
N THR A 105 4.56 -8.72 -1.71
CA THR A 105 4.19 -9.25 -3.04
C THR A 105 3.10 -8.37 -3.66
N ARG A 106 3.40 -7.80 -4.83
CA ARG A 106 2.42 -7.06 -5.64
C ARG A 106 1.65 -8.02 -6.53
N MET A 107 0.34 -7.79 -6.63
CA MET A 107 -0.58 -8.66 -7.35
C MET A 107 -1.66 -7.82 -8.03
N MET A 108 -2.30 -8.35 -9.06
CA MET A 108 -3.47 -7.77 -9.71
C MET A 108 -4.72 -8.55 -9.29
N VAL A 109 -5.79 -7.84 -8.94
CA VAL A 109 -7.09 -8.49 -8.64
C VAL A 109 -7.67 -9.08 -9.92
N VAL A 110 -7.96 -10.38 -9.92
CA VAL A 110 -8.61 -11.08 -11.04
C VAL A 110 -10.10 -11.23 -10.75
N ARG A 111 -10.46 -11.61 -9.53
CA ARG A 111 -11.84 -11.78 -9.11
C ARG A 111 -12.01 -11.55 -7.61
N CYS A 112 -13.07 -10.86 -7.25
CA CYS A 112 -13.45 -10.59 -5.87
C CYS A 112 -14.65 -11.46 -5.48
N ALA A 113 -14.45 -12.39 -4.55
CA ALA A 113 -15.55 -13.14 -3.93
C ALA A 113 -15.68 -12.77 -2.43
N PRO A 114 -16.79 -13.11 -1.75
CA PRO A 114 -17.02 -12.67 -0.37
C PRO A 114 -15.94 -13.10 0.64
N ARG A 115 -15.33 -14.28 0.44
CA ARG A 115 -14.38 -14.90 1.38
C ARG A 115 -12.97 -15.09 0.83
N ILE A 116 -12.78 -14.93 -0.48
CA ILE A 116 -11.53 -15.19 -1.17
C ILE A 116 -11.37 -14.18 -2.32
N ILE A 117 -10.15 -13.69 -2.52
CA ILE A 117 -9.81 -12.86 -3.68
C ILE A 117 -8.85 -13.68 -4.54
N GLU A 118 -9.18 -13.81 -5.81
CA GLU A 118 -8.29 -14.40 -6.81
C GLU A 118 -7.42 -13.31 -7.40
N VAL A 119 -6.13 -13.59 -7.50
CA VAL A 119 -5.12 -12.61 -7.87
C VAL A 119 -4.09 -13.21 -8.83
N LEU A 120 -3.47 -12.34 -9.63
CA LEU A 120 -2.31 -12.67 -10.47
C LEU A 120 -1.06 -12.03 -9.87
N ILE A 121 0.01 -12.79 -9.64
CA ILE A 121 1.25 -12.27 -9.06
C ILE A 121 2.03 -11.43 -10.08
N LEU A 122 2.41 -10.22 -9.68
CA LEU A 122 3.09 -9.23 -10.54
C LEU A 122 4.60 -9.12 -10.27
N THR A 123 5.14 -9.80 -9.25
CA THR A 123 6.55 -9.65 -8.83
C THR A 123 7.16 -10.97 -8.36
N GLY A 124 8.48 -11.10 -8.52
CA GLY A 124 9.27 -12.21 -7.97
C GLY A 124 9.23 -13.49 -8.81
N GLY A 125 9.76 -14.60 -8.26
CA GLY A 125 9.88 -15.89 -8.96
C GLY A 125 8.56 -16.62 -9.27
N HIS A 126 7.44 -16.07 -8.80
CA HIS A 126 6.08 -16.58 -9.07
C HIS A 126 5.28 -15.63 -9.97
N PHE A 127 5.96 -14.76 -10.71
CA PHE A 127 5.35 -13.88 -11.71
C PHE A 127 4.39 -14.64 -12.63
N ASP A 128 3.24 -14.02 -12.93
CA ASP A 128 2.19 -14.55 -13.81
C ASP A 128 1.50 -15.83 -13.31
N LYS A 129 1.65 -16.17 -12.02
CA LYS A 129 0.89 -17.25 -11.38
C LYS A 129 -0.35 -16.72 -10.67
N PHE A 130 -1.43 -17.49 -10.75
CA PHE A 130 -2.64 -17.23 -9.97
C PHE A 130 -2.46 -17.66 -8.52
N ALA A 131 -3.08 -16.91 -7.62
CA ALA A 131 -3.15 -17.23 -6.20
C ALA A 131 -4.50 -16.82 -5.60
N PHE A 132 -4.75 -17.31 -4.39
CA PHE A 132 -5.97 -17.01 -3.65
C PHE A 132 -5.64 -16.39 -2.29
N ILE A 133 -6.25 -15.25 -2.01
CA ILE A 133 -6.05 -14.50 -0.76
C ILE A 133 -7.29 -14.66 0.11
N PRO A 134 -7.21 -15.39 1.23
CA PRO A 134 -8.31 -15.49 2.19
C PRO A 134 -8.31 -14.31 3.17
N ARG A 135 -9.43 -14.12 3.88
CA ARG A 135 -9.43 -13.29 5.09
C ARG A 135 -8.72 -13.99 6.23
N ILE A 136 -7.79 -13.30 6.88
CA ILE A 136 -7.06 -13.80 8.05
C ILE A 136 -7.26 -12.89 9.25
N SER A 137 -7.16 -13.46 10.45
CA SER A 137 -7.17 -12.69 11.71
C SER A 137 -5.79 -12.12 11.95
N LEU A 138 -5.71 -10.82 12.19
CA LEU A 138 -4.46 -10.08 12.35
C LEU A 138 -4.46 -9.32 13.66
N THR A 139 -3.36 -9.41 14.38
CA THR A 139 -3.05 -8.58 15.54
C THR A 139 -2.02 -7.51 15.16
N PRO A 140 -2.15 -6.28 15.68
CA PRO A 140 -1.18 -5.23 15.42
C PRO A 140 0.19 -5.61 16.01
N SER A 141 1.26 -5.31 15.27
CA SER A 141 2.63 -5.69 15.64
C SER A 141 3.26 -4.84 16.75
N SER A 142 2.69 -3.68 17.06
CA SER A 142 3.14 -2.80 18.14
C SER A 142 1.95 -2.32 18.98
N SER A 143 1.99 -2.58 20.29
CA SER A 143 0.95 -2.24 21.24
C SER A 143 1.13 -0.84 21.82
N TYR A 144 1.00 0.21 20.99
CA TYR A 144 0.75 1.56 21.51
C TYR A 144 -0.66 1.70 22.09
N LEU A 145 -1.53 0.75 21.75
CA LEU A 145 -2.88 0.68 22.26
C LEU A 145 -2.88 0.02 23.64
N PRO A 146 -3.68 0.52 24.59
CA PRO A 146 -3.78 -0.04 25.93
C PRO A 146 -4.53 -1.38 26.00
N PHE A 147 -4.88 -1.96 24.85
CA PHE A 147 -5.63 -3.21 24.71
C PHE A 147 -5.17 -3.98 23.47
N ARG A 148 -5.36 -5.30 23.48
CA ARG A 148 -5.12 -6.13 22.29
C ARG A 148 -6.37 -6.22 21.43
N MET A 149 -6.21 -5.95 20.14
CA MET A 149 -7.27 -6.11 19.15
C MET A 149 -6.89 -7.13 18.08
N THR A 150 -7.92 -7.76 17.52
CA THR A 150 -7.82 -8.64 16.35
C THR A 150 -8.76 -8.13 15.25
N ARG A 151 -8.22 -7.97 14.05
CA ARG A 151 -8.95 -7.60 12.83
C ARG A 151 -8.97 -8.77 11.86
N ARG A 152 -10.16 -9.26 11.47
CA ARG A 152 -10.30 -10.33 10.48
C ARG A 152 -10.62 -9.78 9.10
N GLN A 153 -9.59 -9.63 8.27
CA GLN A 153 -9.71 -8.95 6.98
C GLN A 153 -8.76 -9.59 5.94
N PHE A 154 -8.95 -9.27 4.67
CA PHE A 154 -7.94 -9.57 3.65
C PHE A 154 -6.66 -8.79 3.97
N PRO A 155 -5.49 -9.45 4.03
CA PRO A 155 -4.23 -8.82 4.40
C PRO A 155 -3.61 -8.06 3.23
N VAL A 156 -4.38 -7.17 2.61
CA VAL A 156 -4.00 -6.44 1.38
C VAL A 156 -4.28 -4.95 1.49
N ARG A 157 -3.53 -4.16 0.72
CA ARG A 157 -3.80 -2.74 0.45
C ARG A 157 -3.64 -2.45 -1.04
N LEU A 158 -4.24 -1.37 -1.52
CA LEU A 158 -4.01 -0.86 -2.87
C LEU A 158 -2.53 -0.53 -3.09
N ALA A 159 -2.06 -0.73 -4.32
CA ALA A 159 -0.65 -0.63 -4.67
C ALA A 159 -0.39 0.10 -6.00
N TYR A 160 -1.14 1.18 -6.25
CA TYR A 160 -0.83 2.12 -7.34
C TYR A 160 0.41 2.96 -7.02
N ALA A 161 0.52 3.37 -5.75
CA ALA A 161 1.62 4.14 -5.23
C ALA A 161 2.24 3.44 -4.01
N PRO A 162 3.57 3.27 -3.96
CA PRO A 162 4.31 3.04 -2.72
C PRO A 162 4.97 4.33 -2.21
N THR A 163 5.47 4.28 -0.98
CA THR A 163 6.36 5.35 -0.49
C THR A 163 7.74 5.22 -1.13
N ILE A 164 8.48 6.33 -1.25
CA ILE A 164 9.87 6.34 -1.74
C ILE A 164 10.72 5.30 -0.98
N ASN A 165 10.61 5.27 0.34
CA ASN A 165 11.35 4.32 1.18
C ASN A 165 11.02 2.85 0.83
N LYS A 166 9.77 2.53 0.51
CA LYS A 166 9.35 1.17 0.12
C LYS A 166 9.74 0.80 -1.31
N SER A 167 10.06 1.78 -2.15
CA SER A 167 10.54 1.57 -3.51
C SER A 167 12.05 1.30 -3.59
N GLN A 168 12.75 1.26 -2.45
CA GLN A 168 14.20 1.05 -2.45
C GLN A 168 14.56 -0.33 -3.05
N GLY A 169 15.37 -0.34 -4.11
CA GLY A 169 15.78 -1.56 -4.82
C GLY A 169 14.82 -2.05 -5.90
N GLN A 170 13.73 -1.31 -6.19
CA GLN A 170 12.83 -1.62 -7.30
C GLN A 170 13.18 -0.78 -8.53
N SER A 171 13.18 -1.38 -9.71
CA SER A 171 13.34 -0.66 -10.98
C SER A 171 12.03 -0.70 -11.77
N VAL A 172 11.62 0.46 -12.28
CA VAL A 172 10.38 0.64 -13.06
C VAL A 172 10.67 1.41 -14.34
N LYS A 173 9.87 1.20 -15.38
CA LYS A 173 10.07 1.87 -16.68
C LYS A 173 9.57 3.31 -16.67
N PHE A 174 8.49 3.60 -15.95
CA PHE A 174 7.92 4.94 -15.82
C PHE A 174 7.64 5.25 -14.35
N ILE A 175 7.95 6.47 -13.96
CA ILE A 175 7.80 6.91 -12.57
C ILE A 175 7.13 8.28 -12.51
N GLY A 176 6.07 8.37 -11.73
CA GLY A 176 5.59 9.63 -11.19
C GLY A 176 6.19 9.85 -9.81
N VAL A 177 6.69 11.05 -9.51
CA VAL A 177 7.16 11.42 -8.16
C VAL A 177 6.30 12.57 -7.67
N ASP A 178 5.49 12.32 -6.65
CA ASP A 178 4.65 13.34 -6.00
C ASP A 178 5.44 13.99 -4.86
N LEU A 179 5.86 15.23 -5.10
CA LEU A 179 6.60 16.09 -4.18
C LEU A 179 5.78 17.30 -3.72
N ARG A 180 4.44 17.25 -3.83
CA ARG A 180 3.57 18.27 -3.22
C ARG A 180 3.79 18.41 -1.71
N THR A 181 4.22 17.31 -1.08
CA THR A 181 4.78 17.28 0.27
C THR A 181 6.30 17.28 0.17
N PRO A 182 7.01 18.18 0.88
CA PRO A 182 8.47 18.24 0.80
C PRO A 182 9.13 16.97 1.32
N LEU A 183 10.26 16.63 0.72
CA LEU A 183 11.18 15.60 1.20
C LEU A 183 11.63 15.94 2.62
N PHE A 184 11.89 14.93 3.45
CA PHE A 184 12.26 15.14 4.84
C PHE A 184 13.53 14.39 5.26
N SER A 185 14.08 13.52 4.41
CA SER A 185 15.30 12.78 4.75
C SER A 185 16.31 12.73 3.62
N HIS A 186 17.55 12.48 4.02
CA HIS A 186 18.70 12.34 3.12
C HIS A 186 18.45 11.39 1.96
N GLY A 187 18.84 11.81 0.77
CA GLY A 187 18.89 10.93 -0.40
C GLY A 187 17.54 10.43 -0.90
N GLN A 188 16.40 10.89 -0.35
CA GLN A 188 15.07 10.46 -0.82
C GLN A 188 14.84 10.84 -2.28
N LEU A 189 15.26 12.03 -2.70
CA LEU A 189 15.17 12.45 -4.10
C LEU A 189 15.98 11.53 -5.01
N TYR A 190 17.22 11.22 -4.59
CA TYR A 190 18.09 10.30 -5.33
C TYR A 190 17.48 8.90 -5.42
N VAL A 191 16.95 8.37 -4.30
CA VAL A 191 16.26 7.08 -4.28
C VAL A 191 15.08 7.08 -5.24
N ALA A 192 14.27 8.14 -5.28
CA ALA A 192 13.13 8.24 -6.18
C ALA A 192 13.55 8.31 -7.66
N LEU A 193 14.49 9.18 -8.01
CA LEU A 193 14.91 9.39 -9.40
C LEU A 193 15.68 8.18 -9.95
N SER A 194 16.48 7.51 -9.12
CA SER A 194 17.24 6.31 -9.52
C SER A 194 16.38 5.07 -9.75
N ARG A 195 15.05 5.11 -9.57
CA ARG A 195 14.18 3.96 -9.89
C ARG A 195 13.89 3.83 -11.38
N CYS A 196 14.09 4.89 -12.16
CA CYS A 196 13.91 4.89 -13.60
C CYS A 196 15.25 5.03 -14.30
N THR A 197 15.42 4.31 -15.41
CA THR A 197 16.66 4.29 -16.19
C THR A 197 16.76 5.45 -17.19
N SER A 198 15.64 6.12 -17.49
CA SER A 198 15.56 7.20 -18.48
C SER A 198 14.81 8.39 -17.90
N PHE A 199 15.42 9.57 -17.98
CA PHE A 199 14.83 10.81 -17.47
C PHE A 199 13.51 11.17 -18.18
N ASP A 200 13.38 10.86 -19.47
CA ASP A 200 12.16 11.13 -20.27
C ASP A 200 10.92 10.36 -19.77
N ARG A 201 11.11 9.43 -18.83
CA ARG A 201 10.05 8.60 -18.24
C ARG A 201 9.82 8.91 -16.75
N VAL A 202 10.38 10.03 -16.29
CA VAL A 202 10.22 10.58 -14.95
C VAL A 202 9.33 11.81 -15.04
N ASN A 203 8.20 11.79 -14.34
CA ASN A 203 7.33 12.95 -14.18
C ASN A 203 7.32 13.34 -12.71
N VAL A 204 7.65 14.61 -12.41
CA VAL A 204 7.65 15.14 -11.04
C VAL A 204 6.47 16.09 -10.88
N LEU A 205 5.68 15.90 -9.84
CA LEU A 205 4.59 16.79 -9.45
C LEU A 205 5.06 17.64 -8.26
N LEU A 206 5.14 18.94 -8.46
CA LEU A 206 5.53 19.93 -7.45
C LEU A 206 4.29 20.59 -6.80
N PRO A 207 4.45 21.25 -5.64
CA PRO A 207 3.40 22.09 -5.07
C PRO A 207 3.01 23.22 -6.05
N ASN A 208 1.74 23.64 -6.07
CA ASN A 208 1.26 24.67 -7.00
C ASN A 208 2.01 26.02 -6.91
N ASN A 209 2.72 26.27 -5.81
CA ASN A 209 3.47 27.50 -5.57
C ASN A 209 4.95 27.41 -6.00
N GLU A 210 5.45 26.23 -6.37
CA GLU A 210 6.82 25.99 -6.84
C GLU A 210 6.76 25.36 -8.23
N LEU A 211 7.26 26.07 -9.25
CA LEU A 211 7.03 25.70 -10.65
C LEU A 211 8.17 24.87 -11.26
N ASP A 212 9.39 24.92 -10.71
CA ASP A 212 10.58 24.38 -11.39
C ASP A 212 11.63 23.73 -10.49
N SER A 213 11.49 23.79 -9.16
CA SER A 213 12.54 23.35 -8.23
C SER A 213 11.97 22.71 -6.97
N THR A 214 12.79 21.90 -6.30
CA THR A 214 12.47 21.27 -5.02
C THR A 214 13.73 21.17 -4.16
N THR A 215 13.58 21.14 -2.83
CA THR A 215 14.72 21.07 -1.91
C THR A 215 15.30 19.66 -1.86
N ASN A 216 16.56 19.51 -2.26
CA ASN A 216 17.31 18.27 -2.07
C ASN A 216 17.97 18.24 -0.68
N ILE A 217 17.55 17.32 0.18
CA ILE A 217 18.13 17.16 1.52
C ILE A 217 19.38 16.29 1.43
N VAL A 218 20.55 16.91 1.66
CA VAL A 218 21.87 16.27 1.69
C VAL A 218 22.50 16.47 3.07
N TYR A 219 23.01 15.40 3.69
CA TYR A 219 23.74 15.39 4.96
C TYR A 219 25.21 15.12 4.60
N PRO A 220 26.06 16.16 4.56
CA PRO A 220 27.45 16.03 4.12
C PRO A 220 28.25 15.01 4.93
N GLU A 221 27.86 14.77 6.19
CA GLU A 221 28.50 13.82 7.11
C GLU A 221 28.47 12.37 6.58
N VAL A 222 27.51 12.03 5.72
CA VAL A 222 27.35 10.70 5.12
C VAL A 222 28.19 10.55 3.84
N LEU A 223 28.66 11.66 3.25
CA LEU A 223 29.44 11.66 2.01
C LEU A 223 30.96 11.68 2.26
N LEU A 224 31.37 11.90 3.50
CA LEU A 224 32.77 12.00 3.94
C LEU A 224 33.28 10.73 4.67
N SER A 225 32.46 9.67 4.75
CA SER A 225 32.81 8.39 5.39
C SER A 225 33.32 7.35 4.40
#